data_AF-A0A850WY05-F1
#
_entry.id   AF-A0A850WY05-F1
#
_cell.length_a   1.000
_cell.length_b   1.000
_cell.length_c   1.000
_cell.angle_alpha   90.00
_cell.angle_beta   90.00
_cell.angle_gamma   90.00
#
_symmetry.space_group_name_H-M   'P 1'
#
loop_
_entity.id
_entity.type
_entity.pdbx_description
1 polymer ?
#
loop_
_entity_poly.entity_id
_entity_poly.type
_entity_poly.pdbx_seq_one_letter_code
_entity_poly.pdbx_strand_id
1 'polypeptide(L)' 'WKYLGWQISDSQIQPQKLELKTDIQTLHDAQKVMGDLQWLCPIVGISNDELVKLRPLLQGMDPAKP' A
#
# COMPACT_ATOMS: atom_id res chain seq x y z
N TRP A 1 16.31 -15.95 -2.45
CA TRP A 1 15.41 -16.46 -1.40
C TRP A 1 14.03 -15.84 -1.51
N LYS A 2 12.96 -16.57 -1.14
CA LYS A 2 11.61 -16.02 -1.02
C LYS A 2 11.25 -15.87 0.45
N TYR A 3 10.89 -14.67 0.89
CA TYR A 3 10.57 -14.40 2.30
C TYR A 3 9.49 -13.31 2.41
N LEU A 4 8.43 -13.54 3.18
CA LEU A 4 7.32 -12.60 3.40
C LEU A 4 6.73 -11.97 2.11
N GLY A 5 6.67 -12.73 1.00
CA GLY A 5 6.19 -12.19 -0.28
C GLY A 5 7.24 -11.41 -1.10
N TRP A 6 8.49 -11.37 -0.64
CA TRP A 6 9.63 -10.80 -1.33
C TRP A 6 10.46 -11.86 -2.05
N GLN A 7 11.08 -11.46 -3.16
CA GLN A 7 12.21 -12.12 -3.81
C GLN A 7 13.47 -11.34 -3.44
N ILE A 8 14.35 -11.98 -2.71
CA ILE A 8 15.60 -11.39 -2.22
C ILE A 8 16.74 -12.09 -2.94
N SER A 9 17.50 -11.35 -3.74
CA SER A 9 18.80 -11.76 -4.30
C SER A 9 19.93 -11.07 -3.56
N ASP A 10 21.18 -11.43 -3.86
CA ASP A 10 22.36 -10.88 -3.18
C ASP A 10 22.50 -9.35 -3.36
N SER A 11 21.83 -8.77 -4.36
CA SER A 11 21.91 -7.34 -4.70
C SER A 11 20.57 -6.62 -4.81
N GLN A 12 19.44 -7.34 -4.82
CA GLN A 12 18.12 -6.74 -5.07
C GLN A 12 17.03 -7.36 -4.21
N ILE A 13 16.13 -6.52 -3.70
CA ILE A 13 14.89 -6.92 -3.04
C ILE A 13 13.73 -6.50 -3.93
N GLN A 14 12.92 -7.45 -4.35
CA GLN A 14 11.80 -7.22 -5.25
C GLN A 14 10.53 -7.88 -4.73
N PRO A 15 9.36 -7.26 -4.88
CA PRO A 15 8.11 -7.90 -4.49
C PRO A 15 7.74 -9.03 -5.46
N GLN A 16 7.14 -10.12 -4.96
CA GLN A 16 6.84 -11.32 -5.78
C GLN A 16 5.72 -11.11 -6.81
N LYS A 17 4.70 -10.33 -6.44
CA LYS A 17 3.58 -9.98 -7.31
C LYS A 17 3.05 -8.63 -6.84
N LEU A 18 3.67 -7.56 -7.32
CA LEU A 18 3.19 -6.21 -7.04
C LEU A 18 2.28 -5.76 -8.18
N GLU A 19 0.98 -5.84 -7.98
CA GLU A 19 -0.02 -5.24 -8.86
C GLU A 19 -0.66 -4.06 -8.10
N LEU A 20 -0.07 -2.87 -8.22
CA LEU A 20 -0.70 -1.66 -7.70
C LEU A 20 -1.89 -1.31 -8.60
N LYS A 21 -3.10 -1.50 -8.09
CA LYS A 21 -4.31 -1.01 -8.77
C LYS A 21 -4.40 0.50 -8.59
N THR A 22 -4.14 1.25 -9.66
CA THR A 22 -4.21 2.71 -9.63
C THR A 22 -5.63 3.25 -9.88
N ASP A 23 -6.55 2.39 -10.33
CA ASP A 23 -7.96 2.74 -10.45
C ASP A 23 -8.65 2.55 -9.10
N ILE A 24 -8.81 3.66 -8.37
CA ILE A 24 -9.41 3.69 -7.04
C ILE A 24 -10.85 4.19 -7.20
N GLN A 25 -11.81 3.28 -7.22
CA GLN A 25 -13.24 3.62 -7.32
C GLN A 25 -13.98 3.49 -5.99
N THR A 26 -13.50 2.63 -5.10
CA THR A 26 -14.15 2.35 -3.82
C THR A 26 -13.19 2.57 -2.64
N LEU A 27 -13.75 2.71 -1.44
CA LEU A 27 -12.99 2.72 -0.20
C LEU A 27 -12.12 1.46 -0.05
N HIS A 28 -12.64 0.30 -0.48
CA HIS A 28 -11.90 -0.96 -0.45
C HIS A 28 -10.66 -0.91 -1.34
N ASP A 29 -10.77 -0.31 -2.53
CA ASP A 29 -9.62 -0.13 -3.43
C ASP A 29 -8.57 0.80 -2.81
N ALA A 30 -9.01 1.91 -2.19
CA ALA A 30 -8.12 2.82 -1.49
C ALA A 30 -7.39 2.13 -0.32
N GLN A 31 -8.10 1.29 0.44
CA GLN A 31 -7.53 0.48 1.52
C GLN A 31 -6.47 -0.50 1.01
N LYS A 32 -6.72 -1.18 -0.13
CA LYS A 32 -5.74 -2.06 -0.75
C LYS A 32 -4.47 -1.32 -1.16
N VAL A 33 -4.63 -0.21 -1.89
CA VAL A 33 -3.50 0.61 -2.34
C VAL A 33 -2.67 1.11 -1.16
N MET A 34 -3.32 1.56 -0.09
CA MET A 34 -2.64 1.98 1.13
C MET A 34 -1.84 0.83 1.77
N GLY A 35 -2.43 -0.37 1.86
CA GLY A 35 -1.76 -1.55 2.39
C GLY A 35 -0.53 -1.94 1.57
N ASP A 36 -0.66 -1.94 0.24
CA ASP A 36 0.44 -2.24 -0.67
C ASP A 36 1.57 -1.20 -0.55
N LEU A 37 1.24 0.09 -0.51
CA LEU A 37 2.22 1.17 -0.33
C LEU A 37 2.94 1.10 1.03
N GLN A 38 2.21 0.77 2.11
CA GLN A 38 2.79 0.62 3.43
C GLN A 38 3.76 -0.57 3.49
N TRP A 39 3.45 -1.66 2.77
CA TRP A 39 4.35 -2.80 2.64
C TRP A 39 5.60 -2.46 1.79
N LEU A 40 5.48 -1.55 0.82
CA LEU A 40 6.58 -1.07 -0.02
C LEU A 40 7.48 0.00 0.64
N CYS A 41 6.98 0.75 1.62
CA CYS A 41 7.74 1.81 2.29
C CYS A 41 9.21 1.48 2.63
N PRO A 42 9.55 0.33 3.25
CA PRO A 42 10.92 0.04 3.64
C PRO A 42 11.90 -0.11 2.46
N ILE A 43 11.41 -0.35 1.24
CA ILE A 43 12.27 -0.57 0.06
C ILE A 43 12.27 0.58 -0.95
N VAL A 44 11.16 1.34 -1.05
CA VAL A 44 11.01 2.42 -2.06
C VAL A 44 11.39 3.80 -1.49
N GLY A 45 11.64 3.90 -0.18
CA GLY A 45 11.96 5.18 0.46
C GLY A 45 10.78 6.14 0.55
N ILE A 46 9.55 5.60 0.46
CA ILE A 46 8.33 6.37 0.73
C ILE A 46 8.32 6.70 2.21
N SER A 47 8.29 7.99 2.55
CA SER A 47 8.19 8.41 3.94
C SER A 47 6.77 8.18 4.47
N ASN A 48 6.66 7.92 5.77
CA ASN A 48 5.36 7.83 6.42
C ASN A 48 4.57 9.14 6.28
N ASP A 49 5.25 10.29 6.18
CA ASP A 49 4.62 11.60 5.93
C ASP A 49 3.91 11.66 4.56
N GLU A 50 4.46 11.04 3.52
CA GLU A 50 3.78 10.93 2.22
C GLU A 50 2.54 10.04 2.32
N LEU A 51 2.60 8.94 3.08
CA LEU A 51 1.43 8.10 3.33
C LEU A 51 0.33 8.81 4.13
N VAL A 52 0.69 9.68 5.06
CA VAL A 52 -0.28 10.46 5.85
C VAL A 52 -1.18 11.30 4.94
N LYS A 53 -0.66 11.80 3.81
CA LYS A 53 -1.44 12.57 2.83
C LYS A 53 -2.55 11.75 2.17
N LEU A 54 -2.44 10.42 2.17
CA LEU A 54 -3.44 9.51 1.61
C LEU A 54 -4.53 9.12 2.61
N ARG A 55 -4.37 9.41 3.91
CA ARG A 55 -5.37 9.09 4.96
C ARG A 55 -6.79 9.58 4.66
N PRO A 56 -7.02 10.76 4.05
CA PRO A 56 -8.37 11.18 3.68
C PRO A 56 -9.10 10.20 2.76
N LEU A 57 -8.37 9.43 1.92
CA LEU A 57 -8.96 8.41 1.03
C LEU A 57 -9.51 7.20 1.79
N LEU A 58 -9.12 7.02 3.05
CA LEU A 58 -9.62 5.93 3.91
C LEU A 58 -10.81 6.33 4.77
N GLN A 59 -11.27 7.57 4.66
CA GLN A 59 -12.46 7.99 5.39
C GLN A 59 -13.67 7.29 4.80
N GLY A 60 -14.16 6.28 5.52
CA GLY A 60 -15.45 5.68 5.23
C GLY A 60 -16.60 6.61 5.61
N MET A 61 -17.80 6.24 5.19
CA MET A 61 -19.00 6.84 5.76
C MET A 61 -19.11 6.46 7.23
N ASP A 62 -19.42 7.45 8.05
CA ASP A 62 -19.73 7.26 9.46
C ASP A 62 -20.96 6.34 9.55
N PRO A 63 -20.86 5.15 10.15
CA PRO A 63 -21.98 4.21 10.22
C PRO A 63 -23.16 4.75 11.06
N ALA A 64 -22.96 5.85 11.79
CA ALA A 64 -23.99 6.56 12.54
C ALA A 64 -24.55 7.79 11.82
N LYS A 65 -24.05 8.15 10.63
CA LYS A 65 -24.63 9.20 9.78
C LYS A 65 -25.47 8.57 8.66
N PRO A 66 -26.73 8.99 8.49
CA PRO A 66 -27.63 8.45 7.48
C PRO A 66 -27.18 8.76 6.05
#